data_AF-A0A7G6AC96-F1
#
_entry.id   AF-A0A7G6AC96-F1
#
_cell.length_a   1.000
_cell.length_b   1.000
_cell.length_c   1.000
_cell.angle_alpha   90.00
_cell.angle_beta   90.00
_cell.angle_gamma   90.00
#
_symmetry.space_group_name_H-M   'P 1'
#
loop_
_entity.id
_entity.type
_entity.pdbx_description
1 polymer ?
#
loop_
_entity_poly.entity_id
_entity_poly.type
_entity_poly.pdbx_seq_one_letter_code
_entity_poly.pdbx_strand_id
1 'polypeptide(L)'
;MAARLATGRRLCVLERGKEWAPGDFAVGLADTLAQFRSSAKPDGLFDYRIGATVDVLSGNGIGGTSLINCGVVLAPDRDVFNRWPQAIQNRLRQRRDGRLRDTGTHHAGRRQRRRGRCPAQELVSPLERQGTPAPGIAVTPRAMPIAVNLRRYRDAPNAQGVWQAACTGCGDCVTGCRVGAKNTLDVNYLPLARSAGAEIFSRMEVDWIERLPDGRWRLHVLYRADGGATVQRR
;
A
#
# COMPACT_ATOMS: atom_id res chain seq x y z
N MET A 1 -2.55 -11.54 -2.56
CA MET A 1 -3.26 -12.83 -2.65
C MET A 1 -3.89 -13.01 -4.03
N ALA A 2 -4.81 -12.13 -4.42
CA ALA A 2 -5.51 -12.17 -5.71
C ALA A 2 -4.58 -12.43 -6.92
N ALA A 3 -3.49 -11.68 -7.05
CA ALA A 3 -2.50 -11.83 -8.13
C ALA A 3 -1.89 -13.23 -8.29
N ARG A 4 -1.94 -14.08 -7.25
CA ARG A 4 -1.45 -15.47 -7.32
C ARG A 4 -2.54 -16.50 -7.54
N LEU A 5 -3.78 -16.17 -7.18
CA LEU A 5 -4.88 -17.13 -7.14
C LEU A 5 -5.83 -16.98 -8.33
N ALA A 6 -5.85 -15.81 -8.97
CA ALA A 6 -6.80 -15.47 -10.03
C ALA A 6 -6.68 -16.38 -11.26
N THR A 7 -5.46 -16.78 -11.65
CA THR A 7 -5.28 -17.69 -12.79
C THR A 7 -6.03 -19.00 -12.57
N GLY A 8 -6.95 -19.31 -13.49
CA GLY A 8 -7.76 -20.53 -13.45
C GLY A 8 -8.85 -20.52 -12.37
N ARG A 9 -9.17 -19.37 -11.77
CA ARG A 9 -10.25 -19.24 -10.78
C ARG A 9 -11.11 -18.03 -11.08
N ARG A 10 -12.42 -18.16 -10.83
CA ARG A 10 -13.29 -17.00 -10.67
C ARG A 10 -12.98 -16.35 -9.32
N LEU A 11 -12.37 -15.18 -9.35
CA LEU A 11 -11.92 -14.46 -8.15
C LEU A 11 -12.42 -13.03 -8.21
N CYS A 12 -13.05 -12.56 -7.13
CA CYS A 12 -13.35 -11.15 -6.94
C CYS A 12 -12.57 -10.58 -5.74
N VAL A 13 -12.28 -9.29 -5.79
CA VAL A 13 -11.78 -8.47 -4.68
C VAL A 13 -12.84 -7.41 -4.38
N LEU A 14 -13.28 -7.35 -3.12
CA LEU A 14 -14.21 -6.33 -2.64
C LEU A 14 -13.43 -5.33 -1.79
N GLU A 15 -13.50 -4.06 -2.16
CA GLU A 15 -12.89 -2.94 -1.46
C GLU A 15 -13.98 -1.95 -1.05
N ARG A 16 -13.99 -1.54 0.23
CA ARG A 16 -15.03 -0.64 0.76
C ARG A 16 -14.84 0.80 0.29
N GLY A 17 -13.61 1.23 0.00
CA GLY A 17 -13.32 2.57 -0.48
C GLY A 17 -13.44 2.67 -2.01
N LYS A 18 -13.26 3.90 -2.52
CA LYS A 18 -13.27 4.19 -3.95
C LYS A 18 -11.90 3.98 -4.62
N GLU A 19 -11.87 4.06 -5.94
CA GLU A 19 -10.64 4.26 -6.69
C GLU A 19 -10.16 5.72 -6.52
N TRP A 20 -8.85 5.91 -6.39
CA TRP A 20 -8.22 7.22 -6.23
C TRP A 20 -7.27 7.45 -7.40
N ALA A 21 -7.60 8.40 -8.27
CA ALA A 21 -6.68 8.85 -9.30
C ALA A 21 -5.64 9.82 -8.69
N PRO A 22 -4.45 9.98 -9.30
CA PRO A 22 -3.45 10.92 -8.81
C PRO A 22 -3.98 12.35 -8.60
N GLY A 23 -4.91 12.80 -9.46
CA GLY A 23 -5.56 14.11 -9.33
C GLY A 23 -6.46 14.26 -8.09
N ASP A 24 -6.94 13.15 -7.52
CA ASP A 24 -7.88 13.14 -6.39
C ASP A 24 -7.21 13.38 -5.04
N PHE A 25 -5.89 13.17 -4.90
CA PHE A 25 -5.20 13.30 -3.62
C PHE A 25 -5.10 14.77 -3.17
N ALA A 26 -5.21 15.01 -1.87
CA ALA A 26 -5.34 16.34 -1.29
C ALA A 26 -4.15 17.29 -1.61
N VAL A 27 -4.43 18.60 -1.70
CA VAL A 27 -3.42 19.66 -1.73
C VAL A 27 -3.53 20.52 -0.46
N GLY A 28 -2.57 20.37 0.44
CA GLY A 28 -2.56 21.12 1.70
C GLY A 28 -3.52 20.57 2.76
N LEU A 29 -3.60 21.30 3.88
CA LEU A 29 -4.24 20.81 5.11
C LEU A 29 -5.76 20.67 4.99
N ALA A 30 -6.45 21.68 4.44
CA ALA A 30 -7.90 21.69 4.34
C ALA A 30 -8.42 20.51 3.50
N ASP A 31 -7.82 20.28 2.33
CA ASP A 31 -8.14 19.13 1.48
C ASP A 31 -7.86 17.80 2.18
N THR A 32 -6.75 17.71 2.92
CA THR A 32 -6.37 16.49 3.63
C THR A 32 -7.40 16.14 4.70
N LEU A 33 -7.81 17.13 5.50
CA LEU A 33 -8.86 16.96 6.50
C LEU A 33 -10.21 16.60 5.86
N ALA A 34 -10.51 17.14 4.68
CA ALA A 34 -11.74 16.83 3.96
C ALA A 34 -11.81 15.36 3.46
N GLN A 35 -10.66 14.68 3.36
CA GLN A 35 -10.54 13.28 2.95
C GLN A 35 -10.56 12.28 4.11
N PHE A 36 -10.82 12.69 5.35
CA PHE A 36 -11.08 11.74 6.43
C PHE A 36 -12.41 11.03 6.22
N ARG A 37 -12.39 9.71 6.39
CA ARG A 37 -13.59 8.88 6.37
C ARG A 37 -14.46 9.19 7.58
N SER A 38 -15.76 9.30 7.34
CA SER A 38 -16.78 9.39 8.39
C SER A 38 -18.07 8.72 7.91
N SER A 39 -19.09 8.68 8.76
CA SER A 39 -20.44 8.24 8.35
C SER A 39 -20.99 9.07 7.18
N ALA A 40 -20.71 10.38 7.16
CA ALA A 40 -21.11 11.29 6.09
C ALA A 40 -20.20 11.21 4.85
N LYS A 41 -18.94 10.79 5.04
CA LYS A 41 -17.95 10.63 3.96
C LYS A 41 -17.36 9.22 3.99
N PRO A 42 -18.13 8.17 3.66
CA PRO A 42 -17.67 6.79 3.78
C PRO A 42 -16.47 6.51 2.85
N ASP A 43 -16.32 7.23 1.75
CA ASP A 43 -15.24 7.00 0.80
C ASP A 43 -13.98 7.83 1.08
N GLY A 44 -13.89 8.52 2.22
CA GLY A 44 -12.68 9.28 2.59
C GLY A 44 -11.44 8.39 2.59
N LEU A 45 -10.30 8.94 2.15
CA LEU A 45 -9.02 8.24 1.99
C LEU A 45 -8.45 7.76 3.33
N PHE A 46 -8.59 8.58 4.37
CA PHE A 46 -8.00 8.34 5.69
C PHE A 46 -9.05 7.74 6.62
N ASP A 47 -8.85 6.48 7.01
CA ASP A 47 -9.60 5.87 8.11
C ASP A 47 -8.77 5.96 9.39
N TYR A 48 -9.21 6.81 10.32
CA TYR A 48 -8.56 7.02 11.60
C TYR A 48 -9.40 6.42 12.72
N ARG A 49 -8.83 5.42 13.40
CA ARG A 49 -9.49 4.71 14.49
C ARG A 49 -8.80 5.07 15.78
N ILE A 50 -9.54 5.72 16.65
CA ILE A 50 -9.07 6.10 17.98
C ILE A 50 -9.24 4.90 18.89
N GLY A 51 -8.15 4.47 19.51
CA GLY A 51 -8.14 3.39 20.49
C GLY A 51 -7.93 3.92 21.90
N ALA A 52 -8.20 3.10 22.92
CA ALA A 52 -7.93 3.48 24.30
C ALA A 52 -6.42 3.69 24.58
N THR A 53 -5.56 3.03 23.82
CA THR A 53 -4.09 3.06 23.99
C THR A 53 -3.31 3.30 22.70
N VAL A 54 -3.88 2.93 21.54
CA VAL A 54 -3.22 3.02 20.24
C VAL A 54 -4.23 3.50 19.22
N ASP A 55 -3.85 4.55 18.50
CA ASP A 55 -4.59 5.03 17.34
C ASP A 55 -4.05 4.39 16.06
N VAL A 56 -4.94 4.17 15.09
CA VAL A 56 -4.61 3.53 13.82
C VAL A 56 -5.06 4.41 12.67
N LEU A 57 -4.10 4.78 11.80
CA LEU A 57 -4.37 5.41 10.52
C LEU A 57 -4.21 4.39 9.39
N SER A 58 -5.25 4.22 8.57
CA SER A 58 -5.28 3.31 7.43
C SER A 58 -5.77 4.01 6.17
N GLY A 59 -5.28 3.55 5.01
CA GLY A 59 -5.83 3.97 3.72
C GLY A 59 -7.13 3.25 3.42
N ASN A 60 -8.06 3.93 2.74
CA ASN A 60 -9.37 3.45 2.35
C ASN A 60 -9.59 3.68 0.84
N GLY A 61 -9.62 2.60 0.07
CA GLY A 61 -9.68 2.66 -1.38
C GLY A 61 -8.88 1.56 -2.06
N ILE A 62 -9.00 1.46 -3.39
CA ILE A 62 -8.30 0.45 -4.19
C ILE A 62 -6.80 0.61 -4.00
N GLY A 63 -6.17 -0.34 -3.32
CA GLY A 63 -4.75 -0.30 -2.93
C GLY A 63 -4.49 -0.11 -1.43
N GLY A 64 -5.51 0.25 -0.65
CA GLY A 64 -5.49 0.36 0.81
C GLY A 64 -4.41 1.31 1.32
N THR A 65 -3.76 0.97 2.44
CA THR A 65 -2.73 1.80 3.07
C THR A 65 -1.49 2.03 2.20
N SER A 66 -1.31 1.30 1.08
CA SER A 66 -0.25 1.65 0.14
C SER A 66 -0.44 3.05 -0.46
N LEU A 67 -1.68 3.52 -0.58
CA LEU A 67 -2.03 4.87 -1.05
C LEU A 67 -1.45 5.97 -0.16
N ILE A 68 -1.29 5.73 1.14
CA ILE A 68 -0.89 6.75 2.14
C ILE A 68 0.37 6.39 2.95
N ASN A 69 1.06 5.28 2.65
CA ASN A 69 2.32 4.96 3.31
C ASN A 69 3.53 5.67 2.66
N CYS A 70 4.67 5.68 3.34
CA CYS A 70 5.91 6.27 2.83
C CYS A 70 6.65 5.40 1.79
N GLY A 71 6.05 4.31 1.33
CA GLY A 71 6.66 3.39 0.36
C GLY A 71 7.92 2.68 0.83
N VAL A 72 8.32 2.76 2.10
CA VAL A 72 9.54 2.09 2.61
C VAL A 72 9.37 0.56 2.53
N VAL A 73 10.35 -0.13 1.94
CA VAL A 73 10.33 -1.60 1.76
C VAL A 73 11.51 -2.26 2.46
N LEU A 74 11.40 -2.41 3.78
CA LEU A 74 12.45 -3.02 4.58
C LEU A 74 12.20 -4.52 4.76
N ALA A 75 13.25 -5.33 4.54
CA ALA A 75 13.25 -6.72 4.97
C ALA A 75 13.59 -6.75 6.47
N PRO A 76 12.75 -7.38 7.32
CA PRO A 76 13.10 -7.56 8.73
C PRO A 76 14.35 -8.44 8.87
N ASP A 77 15.15 -8.17 9.90
CA ASP A 77 16.26 -9.03 10.28
C ASP A 77 15.76 -10.43 10.67
N ARG A 78 16.56 -11.46 10.44
CA ARG A 78 16.12 -12.85 10.59
C ARG A 78 15.80 -13.22 12.03
N ASP A 79 16.52 -12.64 12.98
CA ASP A 79 16.37 -12.87 14.41
C ASP A 79 15.06 -12.32 14.98
N VAL A 80 14.45 -11.31 14.35
CA VAL A 80 13.10 -10.81 14.68
C VAL A 80 12.09 -11.96 14.70
N PHE A 81 12.24 -12.93 13.79
CA PHE A 81 11.33 -14.07 13.67
C PHE A 81 11.52 -15.14 14.76
N ASN A 82 12.60 -15.09 15.55
CA ASN A 82 12.82 -16.07 16.62
C ASN A 82 11.75 -16.00 17.72
N ARG A 83 11.07 -14.85 17.84
CA ARG A 83 9.98 -14.63 18.80
C ARG A 83 8.60 -14.96 18.22
N TRP A 84 8.52 -15.33 16.94
CA TRP A 84 7.24 -15.59 16.25
C TRP A 84 6.80 -17.05 16.44
N PRO A 85 5.51 -17.39 16.21
CA PRO A 85 5.03 -18.77 16.28
C PRO A 85 5.86 -19.75 15.43
N GLN A 86 6.10 -20.96 15.96
CA GLN A 86 6.94 -21.99 15.33
C GLN A 86 6.51 -22.34 13.89
N ALA A 87 5.21 -22.33 13.60
CA ALA A 87 4.70 -22.56 12.25
C ALA A 87 5.26 -21.57 11.22
N ILE A 88 5.45 -20.29 11.61
CA ILE A 88 6.03 -19.27 10.74
C ILE A 88 7.54 -19.48 10.64
N GLN A 89 8.22 -19.73 11.75
CA GLN A 89 9.66 -20.01 11.76
C GLN A 89 10.01 -21.19 10.83
N ASN A 90 9.27 -22.30 10.93
CA ASN A 90 9.46 -23.49 10.10
C ASN A 90 9.23 -23.18 8.62
N ARG A 91 8.19 -22.41 8.29
CA ARG A 91 7.90 -22.00 6.91
C ARG A 91 8.96 -21.08 6.32
N LEU A 92 9.62 -20.26 7.15
CA LEU A 92 10.74 -19.43 6.74
C LEU A 92 11.99 -20.28 6.48
N ARG A 93 12.28 -21.27 7.35
CA ARG A 93 13.41 -22.20 7.19
C ARG A 93 13.30 -23.08 5.93
N GLN A 94 12.09 -23.49 5.56
CA GLN A 94 11.83 -24.33 4.39
C GLN A 94 11.99 -23.61 3.03
N ARG A 95 12.11 -22.27 3.02
CA ARG A 95 12.33 -21.52 1.78
C ARG A 95 13.81 -21.62 1.38
N ARG A 96 14.10 -22.41 0.32
CA ARG A 96 15.45 -22.73 -0.21
C ARG A 96 16.35 -21.52 -0.55
N ASP A 97 15.80 -20.32 -0.71
CA ASP A 97 16.58 -19.11 -0.99
C ASP A 97 17.00 -18.33 0.27
N GLY A 98 16.56 -18.75 1.46
CA GLY A 98 16.85 -18.09 2.74
C GLY A 98 16.37 -16.63 2.81
N ARG A 99 15.71 -16.14 1.79
CA ARG A 99 15.15 -14.80 1.72
C ARG A 99 13.65 -15.03 1.83
N LEU A 100 12.96 -14.24 2.65
CA LEU A 100 11.54 -14.02 2.39
C LEU A 100 11.48 -13.65 0.90
N ARG A 101 11.00 -14.57 0.05
CA ARG A 101 10.91 -14.34 -1.40
C ARG A 101 10.41 -12.94 -1.57
N ASP A 102 11.27 -12.14 -2.15
CA ASP A 102 11.23 -10.70 -2.02
C ASP A 102 10.15 -10.16 -2.93
N THR A 103 8.89 -10.51 -2.65
CA THR A 103 7.78 -10.22 -3.53
C THR A 103 7.51 -8.72 -3.51
N GLY A 104 7.71 -8.06 -2.37
CA GLY A 104 7.88 -6.61 -2.32
C GLY A 104 9.08 -6.15 -3.17
N THR A 105 10.23 -6.79 -2.99
CA THR A 105 11.48 -6.69 -3.77
C THR A 105 11.34 -6.59 -5.32
N HIS A 106 10.82 -7.67 -5.90
CA HIS A 106 10.86 -7.96 -7.34
C HIS A 106 9.97 -7.03 -8.16
N HIS A 107 8.83 -6.61 -7.61
CA HIS A 107 7.94 -5.66 -8.29
C HIS A 107 8.06 -4.23 -7.77
N ALA A 108 8.48 -4.02 -6.51
CA ALA A 108 8.47 -2.69 -5.91
C ALA A 108 9.80 -1.95 -5.84
N GLY A 109 11.00 -2.55 -6.01
CA GLY A 109 12.19 -1.66 -5.91
C GLY A 109 13.60 -2.21 -6.03
N ARG A 110 13.83 -3.52 -6.13
CA ARG A 110 15.20 -4.09 -6.00
C ARG A 110 16.25 -3.56 -6.97
N ARG A 111 15.86 -3.03 -8.12
CA ARG A 111 16.78 -2.50 -9.15
C ARG A 111 17.07 -0.99 -9.04
N GLN A 112 16.57 -0.29 -8.02
CA GLN A 112 16.87 1.15 -7.88
C GLN A 112 18.16 1.46 -7.12
N ARG A 113 18.76 0.49 -6.40
CA ARG A 113 20.01 0.68 -5.64
C ARG A 113 21.21 1.17 -6.48
N ARG A 114 21.10 1.24 -7.81
CA ARG A 114 22.24 1.59 -8.68
C ARG A 114 22.04 2.82 -9.60
N ARG A 115 20.86 3.43 -9.74
CA ARG A 115 20.65 4.41 -10.85
C ARG A 115 19.81 5.68 -10.57
N GLY A 116 19.69 6.12 -9.33
CA GLY A 116 19.18 7.47 -9.08
C GLY A 116 19.06 7.81 -7.62
N ARG A 117 19.57 8.98 -7.23
CA ARG A 117 19.19 9.59 -5.97
C ARG A 117 17.74 10.08 -6.09
N CYS A 118 16.94 9.89 -5.05
CA CYS A 118 15.70 10.62 -4.91
C CYS A 118 16.05 12.11 -4.72
N PRO A 119 15.36 13.06 -5.36
CA PRO A 119 15.59 14.48 -5.09
C PRO A 119 15.55 14.81 -3.59
N ALA A 120 14.66 14.15 -2.84
CA ALA A 120 14.58 14.31 -1.38
C ALA A 120 15.81 13.80 -0.61
N GLN A 121 16.67 12.95 -1.20
CA GLN A 121 17.93 12.53 -0.54
C GLN A 121 18.95 13.67 -0.46
N GLU A 122 18.84 14.69 -1.31
CA GLU A 122 19.68 15.90 -1.20
C GLU A 122 19.31 16.69 0.07
N LEU A 123 18.02 16.70 0.44
CA LEU A 123 17.49 17.27 1.69
C LEU A 123 17.80 16.46 2.95
N VAL A 124 18.19 15.19 2.82
CA VAL A 124 18.60 14.36 3.97
C VAL A 124 20.01 14.74 4.45
N SER A 125 20.89 15.22 3.55
CA SER A 125 22.26 15.58 3.91
C SER A 125 22.39 16.78 4.88
N PRO A 126 21.42 17.73 4.96
CA PRO A 126 21.28 18.66 6.09
C PRO A 126 20.72 18.03 7.38
N LEU A 127 19.74 17.13 7.31
CA LEU A 127 19.12 16.52 8.50
C LEU A 127 20.08 15.55 9.23
N GLU A 128 20.92 14.84 8.47
CA GLU A 128 22.03 14.05 9.02
C GLU A 128 23.07 14.92 9.75
N ARG A 129 23.15 16.22 9.42
CA ARG A 129 23.98 17.21 10.14
C ARG A 129 23.28 17.84 11.35
N GLN A 130 21.94 17.87 11.35
CA GLN A 130 21.16 18.42 12.47
C GLN A 130 21.00 17.42 13.63
N GLY A 131 21.00 16.12 13.34
CA GLY A 131 21.15 15.10 14.35
C GLY A 131 22.61 14.95 14.76
N THR A 132 23.23 15.94 15.39
CA THR A 132 24.48 15.69 16.13
C THR A 132 24.12 14.66 17.19
N PRO A 133 24.56 13.40 17.07
CA PRO A 133 24.20 12.43 18.08
C PRO A 133 24.79 12.89 19.41
N ALA A 134 24.08 12.63 20.51
CA ALA A 134 24.58 12.99 21.83
C ALA A 134 26.03 12.45 22.00
N PRO A 135 26.91 13.15 22.72
CA PRO A 135 28.29 12.71 22.91
C PRO A 135 28.35 11.23 23.30
N GLY A 136 29.08 10.42 22.52
CA GLY A 136 29.20 8.97 22.73
C GLY A 136 28.21 8.09 21.95
N ILE A 137 27.26 8.66 21.20
CA ILE A 137 26.36 7.88 20.33
C ILE A 137 26.85 7.97 18.88
N ALA A 138 27.17 6.83 18.25
CA ALA A 138 27.45 6.77 16.83
C ALA A 138 26.17 6.45 16.05
N VAL A 139 25.71 7.37 15.20
CA VAL A 139 24.59 7.14 14.27
C VAL A 139 25.15 7.00 12.86
N THR A 140 24.85 5.88 12.20
CA THR A 140 25.16 5.69 10.78
C THR A 140 23.88 5.73 9.96
N PRO A 141 23.60 6.82 9.22
CA PRO A 141 22.44 6.86 8.36
C PRO A 141 22.59 5.85 7.21
N ARG A 142 21.46 5.29 6.77
CA ARG A 142 21.42 4.34 5.66
C ARG A 142 20.26 4.65 4.73
N ALA A 143 20.55 4.72 3.44
CA ALA A 143 19.52 4.85 2.43
C ALA A 143 18.61 3.60 2.44
N MET A 144 17.32 3.82 2.68
CA MET A 144 16.32 2.76 2.68
C MET A 144 15.73 2.55 1.27
N PRO A 145 15.50 1.30 0.86
CA PRO A 145 14.75 1.02 -0.37
C PRO A 145 13.31 1.50 -0.23
N ILE A 146 12.82 2.16 -1.28
CA ILE A 146 11.45 2.66 -1.37
C ILE A 146 10.76 2.16 -2.64
N ALA A 147 9.46 1.94 -2.54
CA ALA A 147 8.54 1.59 -3.62
C ALA A 147 8.06 2.85 -4.34
N VAL A 148 9.00 3.62 -4.88
CA VAL A 148 8.73 4.87 -5.59
C VAL A 148 9.51 4.84 -6.89
N ASN A 149 8.89 5.15 -8.02
CA ASN A 149 9.57 5.29 -9.29
C ASN A 149 10.43 6.54 -9.29
N LEU A 150 11.72 6.41 -8.96
CA LEU A 150 12.64 7.55 -9.04
C LEU A 150 12.96 7.88 -10.50
N ARG A 151 13.45 6.89 -11.25
CA ARG A 151 13.84 7.03 -12.67
C ARG A 151 13.71 5.72 -13.46
N ARG A 152 13.01 4.72 -12.91
CA ARG A 152 12.98 3.37 -13.48
C ARG A 152 12.17 3.34 -14.78
N TYR A 153 11.00 3.97 -14.78
CA TYR A 153 10.08 3.91 -15.91
C TYR A 153 10.08 5.19 -16.78
N ARG A 154 10.70 6.29 -16.33
CA ARG A 154 10.86 7.54 -17.12
C ARG A 154 9.57 7.99 -17.83
N ASP A 155 8.49 8.10 -17.07
CA ASP A 155 7.17 8.47 -17.61
C ASP A 155 6.73 7.51 -18.73
N ALA A 156 6.68 6.23 -18.39
CA ALA A 156 6.23 5.17 -19.28
C ALA A 156 5.47 4.09 -18.48
N PRO A 157 4.80 3.14 -19.14
CA PRO A 157 4.20 1.99 -18.46
C PRO A 157 5.22 1.22 -17.60
N ASN A 158 4.80 0.87 -16.39
CA ASN A 158 5.57 0.05 -15.48
C ASN A 158 5.55 -1.43 -15.89
N ALA A 159 6.18 -2.30 -15.09
CA ALA A 159 6.23 -3.74 -15.39
C ALA A 159 4.85 -4.44 -15.41
N GLN A 160 3.80 -3.76 -14.95
CA GLN A 160 2.41 -4.20 -14.93
C GLN A 160 1.55 -3.53 -16.02
N GLY A 161 2.17 -2.72 -16.89
CA GLY A 161 1.47 -2.01 -17.96
C GLY A 161 0.76 -0.72 -17.52
N VAL A 162 0.93 -0.29 -16.27
CA VAL A 162 0.32 0.94 -15.76
C VAL A 162 1.29 2.10 -15.91
N TRP A 163 0.84 3.23 -16.46
CA TRP A 163 1.65 4.44 -16.57
C TRP A 163 2.17 4.89 -15.20
N GLN A 164 3.48 5.10 -15.07
CA GLN A 164 4.08 5.50 -13.80
C GLN A 164 5.13 6.60 -14.01
N ALA A 165 4.82 7.80 -13.52
CA ALA A 165 5.69 8.96 -13.64
C ALA A 165 6.92 8.88 -12.72
N ALA A 166 7.97 9.63 -13.03
CA ALA A 166 9.12 9.79 -12.15
C ALA A 166 8.77 10.66 -10.93
N CYS A 167 9.35 10.35 -9.77
CA CYS A 167 9.18 11.14 -8.55
C CYS A 167 9.80 12.53 -8.71
N THR A 168 9.01 13.56 -8.45
CA THR A 168 9.44 14.97 -8.49
C THR A 168 9.93 15.49 -7.14
N GLY A 169 9.84 14.70 -6.07
CA GLY A 169 10.18 15.13 -4.72
C GLY A 169 9.11 16.01 -4.05
N CYS A 170 7.84 15.88 -4.44
CA CYS A 170 6.75 16.75 -3.97
C CYS A 170 6.42 16.67 -2.46
N GLY A 171 6.82 15.60 -1.77
CA GLY A 171 6.56 15.44 -0.33
C GLY A 171 5.20 14.82 0.04
N ASP A 172 4.31 14.55 -0.92
CA ASP A 172 2.94 14.05 -0.67
C ASP A 172 2.84 12.54 -0.37
N CYS A 173 3.94 11.91 0.05
CA CYS A 173 4.01 10.45 0.20
C CYS A 173 2.91 9.90 1.14
N VAL A 174 2.58 10.64 2.20
CA VAL A 174 1.61 10.23 3.22
C VAL A 174 0.19 10.72 2.98
N THR A 175 0.00 11.68 2.07
CA THR A 175 -1.31 12.23 1.70
C THR A 175 -1.83 11.69 0.37
N GLY A 176 -1.00 10.91 -0.33
CA GLY A 176 -1.32 10.34 -1.64
C GLY A 176 -0.45 10.95 -2.74
N CYS A 177 0.16 10.09 -3.56
CA CYS A 177 1.13 10.56 -4.55
C CYS A 177 0.42 11.15 -5.78
N ARG A 178 0.25 12.48 -5.79
CA ARG A 178 -0.39 13.21 -6.91
C ARG A 178 0.33 13.08 -8.26
N VAL A 179 1.62 12.75 -8.22
CA VAL A 179 2.44 12.53 -9.42
C VAL A 179 2.19 11.14 -10.02
N GLY A 180 1.67 10.19 -9.24
CA GLY A 180 1.56 8.79 -9.66
C GLY A 180 2.90 8.05 -9.69
N ALA A 181 3.92 8.53 -8.97
CA ALA A 181 5.23 7.90 -8.92
C ALA A 181 5.33 6.75 -7.91
N LYS A 182 4.51 6.75 -6.85
CA LYS A 182 4.53 5.70 -5.82
C LYS A 182 4.01 4.39 -6.41
N ASN A 183 4.71 3.29 -6.16
CA ASN A 183 4.36 1.96 -6.67
C ASN A 183 3.38 1.26 -5.71
N THR A 184 2.23 1.90 -5.52
CA THR A 184 1.10 1.47 -4.73
C THR A 184 0.47 0.19 -5.29
N LEU A 185 -0.39 -0.47 -4.51
CA LEU A 185 -0.91 -1.79 -4.89
C LEU A 185 -1.87 -1.73 -6.08
N ASP A 186 -2.57 -0.61 -6.27
CA ASP A 186 -3.43 -0.28 -7.43
C ASP A 186 -2.67 -0.16 -8.74
N VAL A 187 -1.37 0.15 -8.71
CA VAL A 187 -0.51 0.17 -9.92
C VAL A 187 0.46 -1.01 -9.98
N ASN A 188 0.37 -1.96 -9.02
CA ASN A 188 1.29 -3.09 -8.89
C ASN A 188 0.54 -4.43 -8.84
N TYR A 189 0.15 -4.89 -7.65
CA TYR A 189 -0.41 -6.24 -7.51
C TYR A 189 -1.85 -6.36 -8.01
N LEU A 190 -2.64 -5.29 -7.97
CA LEU A 190 -4.03 -5.32 -8.41
C LEU A 190 -4.15 -5.41 -9.95
N PRO A 191 -3.35 -4.68 -10.76
CA PRO A 191 -3.28 -4.91 -12.21
C PRO A 191 -2.85 -6.33 -12.58
N LEU A 192 -1.91 -6.92 -11.83
CA LEU A 192 -1.54 -8.33 -12.02
C LEU A 192 -2.71 -9.28 -11.73
N ALA A 193 -3.50 -9.00 -10.68
CA ALA A 193 -4.70 -9.79 -10.41
C ALA A 193 -5.74 -9.66 -11.52
N ARG A 194 -5.99 -8.43 -11.98
CA ARG A 194 -6.96 -8.14 -13.05
C ARG A 194 -6.57 -8.79 -14.38
N SER A 195 -5.30 -8.68 -14.78
CA SER A 195 -4.79 -9.36 -15.99
C SER A 195 -4.87 -10.89 -15.91
N ALA A 196 -4.87 -11.46 -14.70
CA ALA A 196 -5.09 -12.88 -14.45
C ALA A 196 -6.58 -13.27 -14.33
N GLY A 197 -7.51 -12.35 -14.59
CA GLY A 197 -8.95 -12.62 -14.60
C GLY A 197 -9.71 -12.27 -13.32
N ALA A 198 -9.07 -11.61 -12.34
CA ALA A 198 -9.78 -11.15 -11.14
C ALA A 198 -10.68 -9.95 -11.44
N GLU A 199 -11.89 -9.98 -10.88
CA GLU A 199 -12.80 -8.83 -10.84
C GLU A 199 -12.53 -8.01 -9.57
N ILE A 200 -12.52 -6.69 -9.67
CA ILE A 200 -12.24 -5.80 -8.53
C ILE A 200 -13.40 -4.82 -8.43
N PHE A 201 -14.06 -4.81 -7.26
CA PHE A 201 -15.22 -3.95 -6.99
C PHE A 201 -14.87 -2.97 -5.87
N SER A 202 -14.94 -1.67 -6.18
CA SER A 202 -14.86 -0.59 -5.20
C SER A 202 -16.21 -0.34 -4.54
N ARG A 203 -16.20 0.41 -3.42
CA ARG A 203 -17.41 0.81 -2.67
C ARG A 203 -18.28 -0.36 -2.21
N MET A 204 -17.66 -1.52 -2.00
CA MET A 204 -18.28 -2.77 -1.53
C MET A 204 -17.75 -3.07 -0.12
N GLU A 205 -18.50 -2.66 0.89
CA GLU A 205 -18.15 -2.87 2.29
C GLU A 205 -18.76 -4.20 2.77
N VAL A 206 -17.92 -5.19 3.06
CA VAL A 206 -18.37 -6.43 3.70
C VAL A 206 -18.68 -6.11 5.16
N ASP A 207 -19.94 -6.26 5.54
CA ASP A 207 -20.43 -6.00 6.90
C ASP A 207 -20.25 -7.24 7.78
N TRP A 208 -20.73 -8.39 7.30
CA TRP A 208 -20.57 -9.66 8.00
C TRP A 208 -20.57 -10.86 7.05
N ILE A 209 -20.13 -12.01 7.58
CA ILE A 209 -19.99 -13.26 6.84
C ILE A 209 -20.74 -14.38 7.56
N GLU A 210 -21.44 -15.24 6.81
CA GLU A 210 -22.11 -16.43 7.35
C GLU A 210 -21.66 -17.70 6.67
N ARG A 211 -21.54 -18.76 7.46
CA ARG A 211 -21.33 -20.12 6.95
C ARG A 211 -22.70 -20.76 6.69
N LEU A 212 -22.91 -21.22 5.47
CA LEU A 212 -24.12 -21.91 5.04
C LEU A 212 -24.08 -23.41 5.40
N PRO A 213 -25.24 -24.09 5.48
CA PRO A 213 -25.29 -25.53 5.79
C PRO A 213 -24.50 -26.43 4.83
N ASP A 214 -24.35 -26.00 3.57
CA ASP A 214 -23.59 -26.71 2.53
C ASP A 214 -22.06 -26.46 2.59
N GLY A 215 -21.60 -25.72 3.61
CA GLY A 215 -20.19 -25.41 3.82
C GLY A 215 -19.66 -24.21 3.02
N ARG A 216 -20.48 -23.57 2.17
CA ARG A 216 -20.12 -22.30 1.51
C ARG A 216 -20.24 -21.12 2.48
N TRP A 217 -19.75 -19.97 2.06
CA TRP A 217 -19.87 -18.71 2.80
C TRP A 217 -20.75 -17.74 2.01
N ARG A 218 -21.66 -17.03 2.69
CA ARG A 218 -22.35 -15.85 2.16
C ARG A 218 -21.73 -14.59 2.77
N LEU A 219 -21.54 -13.58 1.92
CA LEU A 219 -21.05 -12.26 2.29
C LEU A 219 -22.22 -11.30 2.26
N HIS A 220 -22.38 -10.52 3.32
CA HIS A 220 -23.37 -9.45 3.37
C HIS A 220 -22.67 -8.13 3.10
N VAL A 221 -23.05 -7.48 2.00
CA VAL A 221 -22.29 -6.37 1.42
C VAL A 221 -23.15 -5.11 1.35
N LEU A 222 -22.61 -4.02 1.88
CA LEU A 222 -23.13 -2.68 1.69
C LEU A 222 -22.49 -2.10 0.43
N TYR A 223 -23.28 -1.90 -0.61
CA TYR A 223 -22.83 -1.18 -1.80
C TYR A 223 -23.19 0.31 -1.66
N ARG A 224 -22.21 1.18 -1.91
CA ARG A 224 -22.43 2.63 -1.91
C ARG A 224 -22.31 3.12 -3.35
N ALA A 225 -23.40 3.61 -3.92
CA ALA A 225 -23.37 4.19 -5.26
C ALA A 225 -22.71 5.57 -5.24
N ASP A 226 -22.25 6.04 -6.41
CA ASP A 226 -21.82 7.42 -6.57
C ASP A 226 -22.97 8.37 -6.18
N GLY A 227 -22.68 9.35 -5.31
CA GLY A 227 -23.68 10.24 -4.73
C GLY A 227 -24.20 9.84 -3.33
N GLY A 228 -23.68 8.77 -2.72
CA GLY A 228 -23.90 8.46 -1.29
C GLY A 228 -25.14 7.64 -0.97
N ALA A 229 -25.93 7.26 -1.98
CA ALA A 229 -27.03 6.31 -1.79
C ALA A 229 -26.46 4.93 -1.38
N THR A 230 -26.82 4.47 -0.19
CA THR A 230 -26.48 3.12 0.26
C THR A 230 -27.53 2.16 -0.28
N VAL A 231 -27.11 1.24 -1.13
CA VAL A 231 -27.95 0.15 -1.62
C VAL A 231 -27.49 -1.11 -0.90
N GLN A 232 -28.31 -1.60 0.04
CA GLN A 232 -28.11 -2.95 0.56
C GLN A 232 -28.42 -3.94 -0.55
N ARG A 233 -27.43 -4.73 -0.97
CA ARG A 233 -27.68 -5.93 -1.77
C ARG A 233 -27.48 -7.13 -0.85
N ARG A 234 -28.61 -7.77 -0.51
CA ARG A 234 -28.64 -9.05 0.21
C ARG A 234 -28.26 -10.19 -0.73
#